data_AF-A0A2H6NJV0-F1
#
_entry.id   AF-A0A2H6NJV0-F1
#
_cell.length_a   1.000
_cell.length_b   1.000
_cell.length_c   1.000
_cell.angle_alpha   90.00
_cell.angle_beta   90.00
_cell.angle_gamma   90.00
#
_symmetry.space_group_name_H-M   'P 1'
#
loop_
_entity.id
_entity.type
_entity.pdbx_description
1 polymer ?
#
loop_
_entity_poly.entity_id
_entity_poly.type
_entity_poly.pdbx_seq_one_letter_code
_entity_poly.pdbx_strand_id
1 'polypeptide(L)'
;EERVQKLSVSELNDLLEEIEAAIKDYSEELVQQLALRDELEFEKEVKNSFISVLIEVQNKQREQKEMAKKKKKLKNGTPQNGKQEKSHLPGTRFSMEGISNVIQNGFRQTFGNAGGEKQYLTTVIPYEKKNGPPSVEDLQTLTKILHAMKEDSEKVPSLLTDYILKVLCPT
;
A
#
# COMPACT_ATOMS: atom_id res chain seq x y z
N GLU A 1 6.82 -5.31 -58.05
CA GLU A 1 7.77 -6.20 -58.75
C GLU A 1 8.17 -5.71 -60.15
N GLU A 2 7.23 -5.42 -61.06
CA GLU A 2 7.57 -5.07 -62.46
C GLU A 2 8.46 -3.83 -62.63
N ARG A 3 8.39 -2.88 -61.69
CA ARG A 3 9.28 -1.69 -61.64
C ARG A 3 10.70 -2.05 -61.23
N VAL A 4 10.86 -3.00 -60.30
CA VAL A 4 12.17 -3.44 -59.79
C VAL A 4 12.94 -4.19 -60.88
N GLN A 5 12.24 -4.97 -61.72
CA GLN A 5 12.82 -5.67 -62.86
C GLN A 5 13.38 -4.76 -63.96
N LYS A 6 13.02 -3.47 -63.96
CA LYS A 6 13.46 -2.47 -64.94
C LYS A 6 14.58 -1.57 -64.42
N LEU A 7 14.96 -1.71 -63.14
CA LEU A 7 16.05 -0.94 -62.54
C LEU A 7 17.40 -1.49 -63.01
N SER A 8 18.35 -0.57 -63.18
CA SER A 8 19.76 -0.93 -63.35
C SER A 8 20.31 -1.54 -62.07
N VAL A 9 21.45 -2.23 -62.18
CA VAL A 9 22.14 -2.83 -61.03
C VAL A 9 22.49 -1.79 -59.96
N SER A 10 22.84 -0.56 -60.37
CA SER A 10 23.14 0.53 -59.44
C SER A 10 21.88 0.93 -58.65
N GLU A 11 20.78 1.20 -59.35
CA GLU A 11 19.52 1.61 -58.71
C GLU A 11 18.94 0.50 -57.82
N LEU A 12 19.19 -0.77 -58.16
CA LEU A 12 18.79 -1.91 -57.34
C LEU A 12 19.60 -1.99 -56.05
N ASN A 13 20.91 -1.69 -56.10
CA ASN A 13 21.76 -1.61 -54.92
C ASN A 13 21.38 -0.43 -54.03
N ASP A 14 21.12 0.74 -54.60
CA ASP A 14 20.68 1.92 -53.85
C ASP A 14 19.35 1.64 -53.12
N LEU A 15 18.39 1.00 -53.81
CA LEU A 15 17.11 0.59 -53.21
C LEU A 15 17.31 -0.48 -52.13
N LEU A 16 18.24 -1.41 -52.34
CA LEU A 16 18.58 -2.42 -51.33
C LEU A 16 19.13 -1.75 -50.07
N GLU A 17 20.09 -0.83 -50.22
CA GLU A 17 20.66 -0.07 -49.09
C GLU A 17 19.58 0.75 -48.36
N GLU A 18 18.66 1.38 -49.10
CA GLU A 18 17.53 2.12 -48.50
C GLU A 18 16.62 1.18 -47.68
N ILE A 19 16.27 0.01 -48.23
CA ILE A 19 15.45 -0.98 -47.55
C ILE A 19 16.18 -1.54 -46.32
N GLU A 20 17.46 -1.85 -46.43
CA GLU A 20 18.28 -2.35 -45.31
C GLU A 20 18.39 -1.31 -44.19
N ALA A 21 18.59 -0.03 -44.54
CA ALA A 21 18.57 1.08 -43.60
C ALA A 21 17.21 1.23 -42.91
N ALA A 22 16.11 1.19 -43.67
CA ALA A 22 14.77 1.28 -43.12
C ALA A 22 14.43 0.09 -42.20
N ILE A 23 14.82 -1.13 -42.59
CA ILE A 23 14.66 -2.33 -41.75
C ILE A 23 15.42 -2.16 -40.43
N LYS A 24 16.65 -1.63 -40.49
CA LYS A 24 17.45 -1.37 -39.29
C LYS A 24 16.75 -0.36 -38.38
N ASP A 25 16.32 0.78 -38.91
CA ASP A 25 15.65 1.83 -38.15
C ASP A 25 14.35 1.31 -37.49
N TYR A 26 13.53 0.57 -38.23
CA TYR A 26 12.31 -0.04 -37.66
C TYR A 26 12.60 -1.11 -36.62
N SER A 27 13.69 -1.87 -36.79
CA SER A 27 14.10 -2.87 -35.81
C SER A 27 14.57 -2.21 -34.51
N GLU A 28 15.31 -1.11 -34.62
CA GLU A 28 15.74 -0.30 -33.46
C GLU A 28 14.54 0.29 -32.72
N GLU A 29 13.59 0.89 -33.43
CA GLU A 29 12.36 1.43 -32.84
C GLU A 29 11.54 0.32 -32.15
N LEU A 30 11.40 -0.84 -32.79
CA LEU A 30 10.68 -1.97 -32.20
C LEU A 30 11.31 -2.41 -30.88
N VAL A 31 12.63 -2.49 -30.80
CA VAL A 31 13.34 -2.85 -29.56
C VAL A 31 13.07 -1.82 -28.46
N GLN A 32 13.11 -0.52 -28.78
CA GLN A 32 12.81 0.55 -27.83
C GLN A 32 11.37 0.47 -27.32
N GLN A 33 10.40 0.26 -28.21
CA GLN A 33 8.99 0.12 -27.85
C GLN A 33 8.73 -1.12 -26.98
N LEU A 34 9.40 -2.24 -27.27
CA LEU A 34 9.30 -3.45 -26.44
C LEU A 34 9.86 -3.21 -25.03
N ALA A 35 11.01 -2.55 -24.92
CA ALA A 35 11.58 -2.20 -23.62
C ALA A 35 10.66 -1.26 -22.82
N LEU A 36 10.10 -0.23 -23.48
CA LEU A 36 9.14 0.68 -22.84
C LEU A 36 7.88 -0.04 -22.38
N ARG A 37 7.35 -0.96 -23.20
CA ARG A 37 6.18 -1.76 -22.85
C ARG A 37 6.44 -2.59 -21.59
N ASP A 38 7.61 -3.23 -21.50
CA ASP A 38 7.97 -4.07 -20.37
C ASP A 38 8.13 -3.24 -19.08
N GLU A 39 8.69 -2.03 -19.16
CA GLU A 39 8.73 -1.08 -18.04
C GLU A 39 7.32 -0.68 -17.56
N LEU A 40 6.42 -0.34 -18.49
CA LEU A 40 5.05 0.01 -18.16
C LEU A 40 4.26 -1.16 -17.55
N GLU A 41 4.47 -2.39 -18.05
CA GLU A 41 3.85 -3.58 -17.48
C GLU A 41 4.37 -3.85 -16.06
N PHE A 42 5.66 -3.65 -15.82
CA PHE A 42 6.25 -3.74 -14.48
C PHE A 42 5.63 -2.72 -13.52
N GLU A 43 5.52 -1.44 -13.91
CA GLU A 43 4.86 -0.44 -13.07
C GLU A 43 3.42 -0.81 -12.73
N LYS A 44 2.68 -1.30 -13.73
CA LYS A 44 1.29 -1.74 -13.59
C LYS A 44 1.17 -2.92 -12.65
N GLU A 45 2.08 -3.90 -12.74
CA GLU A 45 2.13 -5.05 -11.84
C GLU A 45 2.37 -4.60 -10.40
N VAL A 46 3.34 -3.71 -10.17
CA VAL A 46 3.61 -3.14 -8.83
C VAL A 46 2.39 -2.41 -8.28
N LYS A 47 1.74 -1.56 -9.08
CA LYS A 47 0.52 -0.82 -8.68
C LYS A 47 -0.64 -1.77 -8.34
N ASN A 48 -0.87 -2.80 -9.15
CA ASN A 48 -1.92 -3.79 -8.92
C ASN A 48 -1.66 -4.66 -7.69
N SER A 49 -0.40 -5.04 -7.47
CA SER A 49 0.04 -5.75 -6.27
C SER A 49 -0.22 -4.92 -5.02
N PHE A 50 0.19 -3.64 -5.04
CA PHE A 50 -0.07 -2.71 -3.94
C PHE A 50 -1.57 -2.60 -3.61
N ILE A 51 -2.42 -2.37 -4.62
CA ILE A 51 -3.88 -2.27 -4.42
C ILE A 51 -4.44 -3.54 -3.77
N SER A 52 -4.06 -4.72 -4.28
CA SER A 52 -4.54 -6.01 -3.79
C SER A 52 -4.20 -6.21 -2.31
N VAL A 53 -2.93 -6.01 -1.94
CA VAL A 53 -2.46 -6.22 -0.57
C VAL A 53 -3.05 -5.18 0.37
N LEU A 54 -3.19 -3.93 -0.08
CA LEU A 54 -3.82 -2.86 0.71
C LEU A 54 -5.27 -3.22 1.05
N ILE A 55 -6.04 -3.71 0.08
CA ILE A 55 -7.43 -4.13 0.28
C ILE A 55 -7.49 -5.27 1.30
N GLU A 56 -6.61 -6.26 1.19
CA GLU A 56 -6.58 -7.39 2.13
C GLU A 56 -6.23 -6.95 3.57
N VAL A 57 -5.24 -6.08 3.74
CA VAL A 57 -4.89 -5.51 5.05
C VAL A 57 -6.07 -4.72 5.63
N GLN A 58 -6.76 -3.93 4.81
CA GLN A 58 -7.94 -3.18 5.24
C GLN A 58 -9.11 -4.11 5.65
N ASN A 59 -9.33 -5.19 4.90
CA ASN A 59 -10.35 -6.20 5.23
C ASN A 59 -10.02 -6.89 6.56
N LYS A 60 -8.77 -7.33 6.74
CA LYS A 60 -8.30 -7.93 8.00
C LYS A 60 -8.46 -6.97 9.19
N GLN A 61 -8.14 -5.69 9.00
CA GLN A 61 -8.35 -4.65 10.02
C GLN A 61 -9.84 -4.51 10.38
N ARG A 62 -10.74 -4.56 9.40
CA ARG A 62 -12.18 -4.49 9.61
C ARG A 62 -12.67 -5.69 10.42
N GLU A 63 -12.26 -6.90 10.05
CA GLU A 63 -12.62 -8.14 10.75
C GLU A 63 -12.18 -8.13 12.21
N GLN A 64 -10.93 -7.68 12.49
CA GLN A 64 -10.44 -7.56 13.86
C GLN A 64 -11.25 -6.54 14.69
N LYS A 65 -11.59 -5.38 14.12
CA LYS A 65 -12.44 -4.38 14.78
C LYS A 65 -13.83 -4.93 15.10
N GLU A 66 -14.40 -5.75 14.23
CA GLU A 66 -15.70 -6.39 14.46
C GLU A 66 -15.63 -7.48 15.54
N MET A 67 -14.59 -8.32 15.51
CA MET A 67 -14.34 -9.33 16.55
C MET A 67 -14.16 -8.70 17.93
N ALA A 68 -13.44 -7.59 18.03
CA ALA A 68 -13.27 -6.85 19.29
C ALA A 68 -14.61 -6.29 19.83
N LYS A 69 -15.47 -5.76 18.96
CA LYS A 69 -16.82 -5.29 19.33
C LYS A 69 -17.71 -6.44 19.84
N LYS A 70 -17.66 -7.62 19.19
CA LYS A 70 -18.40 -8.81 19.62
C LYS A 70 -17.92 -9.30 21.00
N LYS A 71 -16.61 -9.36 21.25
CA LYS A 71 -16.04 -9.71 22.57
C LYS A 71 -16.48 -8.75 23.68
N LYS A 72 -16.56 -7.45 23.40
CA LYS A 72 -17.01 -6.43 24.38
C LYS A 72 -18.51 -6.55 24.72
N LYS A 73 -19.36 -6.92 23.76
CA LYS A 73 -20.79 -7.17 24.00
C LYS A 73 -21.03 -8.44 24.85
N LEU A 74 -20.23 -9.48 24.65
CA LEU A 74 -20.33 -10.72 25.46
C LEU A 74 -19.84 -10.52 26.91
N LYS A 75 -18.80 -9.70 27.13
CA LYS A 75 -18.30 -9.40 28.49
C LYS A 75 -19.23 -8.52 29.35
N ASN A 76 -20.13 -7.76 28.73
CA ASN A 76 -21.11 -6.91 29.43
C ASN A 76 -22.46 -7.62 29.70
N GLY A 77 -22.57 -8.92 29.41
CA GLY A 77 -23.79 -9.72 29.60
C GLY A 77 -23.73 -10.65 30.80
N THR A 78 -23.55 -10.14 32.02
CA THR A 78 -23.89 -10.87 33.24
C THR A 78 -25.22 -10.36 33.77
N PRO A 79 -26.31 -11.14 33.80
CA PRO A 79 -27.53 -10.75 34.49
C PRO A 79 -27.31 -10.97 35.99
N GLN A 80 -26.96 -9.91 36.73
CA GLN A 80 -27.05 -9.95 38.19
C GLN A 80 -28.41 -9.43 38.61
N ASN A 81 -29.23 -10.37 39.06
CA ASN A 81 -30.50 -10.18 39.75
C ASN A 81 -30.25 -9.46 41.09
N GLY A 82 -30.99 -8.39 41.40
CA GLY A 82 -30.93 -7.72 42.71
C GLY A 82 -31.51 -6.30 42.80
N LYS A 83 -32.82 -6.22 43.10
CA LYS A 83 -33.53 -5.24 43.98
C LYS A 83 -33.06 -3.77 44.16
N GLN A 84 -34.04 -2.85 44.00
CA GLN A 84 -34.26 -1.55 44.73
C GLN A 84 -33.22 -0.42 44.46
N GLU A 85 -33.50 0.89 44.46
CA GLU A 85 -34.66 1.77 44.66
C GLU A 85 -34.28 3.19 44.14
N LYS A 86 -35.25 4.11 44.11
CA LYS A 86 -35.20 5.54 43.70
C LYS A 86 -33.98 6.35 44.20
N SER A 87 -33.47 7.29 43.38
CA SER A 87 -33.63 8.77 43.55
C SER A 87 -32.55 9.62 42.84
N HIS A 88 -32.93 10.86 42.50
CA HIS A 88 -32.15 12.04 42.05
C HIS A 88 -31.84 12.27 40.54
N LEU A 89 -32.50 13.30 39.99
CA LEU A 89 -32.00 14.22 38.94
C LEU A 89 -31.61 15.55 39.66
N PRO A 90 -30.91 16.55 39.08
CA PRO A 90 -30.33 16.72 37.74
C PRO A 90 -28.87 17.25 37.76
N GLY A 91 -28.20 17.42 36.60
CA GLY A 91 -27.05 18.32 36.51
C GLY A 91 -25.84 17.82 35.73
N THR A 92 -25.65 18.45 34.57
CA THR A 92 -24.44 18.63 33.77
C THR A 92 -23.11 18.21 34.43
N ARG A 93 -22.56 17.07 34.03
CA ARG A 93 -21.10 16.84 34.01
C ARG A 93 -20.74 16.07 32.74
N PHE A 94 -20.51 16.82 31.66
CA PHE A 94 -19.59 16.38 30.63
C PHE A 94 -18.24 16.18 31.32
N SER A 95 -17.92 14.93 31.60
CA SER A 95 -16.68 14.60 32.27
C SER A 95 -15.52 14.78 31.28
N MET A 96 -14.56 15.59 31.68
CA MET A 96 -13.33 15.90 30.94
C MET A 96 -12.33 14.74 30.94
N GLU A 97 -12.77 13.47 31.00
CA GLU A 97 -11.90 12.33 30.69
C GLU A 97 -11.82 12.01 29.18
N GLY A 98 -12.61 12.71 28.35
CA GLY A 98 -12.70 12.47 26.91
C GLY A 98 -11.46 12.85 26.08
N ILE A 99 -10.53 13.63 26.64
CA ILE A 99 -9.30 14.06 25.93
C ILE A 99 -8.08 13.26 26.39
N SER A 100 -8.10 12.75 27.64
CA SER A 100 -6.99 11.93 28.16
C SER A 100 -6.87 10.61 27.42
N ASN A 101 -7.98 9.99 27.00
CA ASN A 101 -7.94 8.75 26.22
C ASN A 101 -7.43 8.93 24.78
N VAL A 102 -7.57 10.12 24.19
CA VAL A 102 -7.07 10.38 22.82
C VAL A 102 -5.55 10.60 22.85
N ILE A 103 -5.04 11.24 23.90
CA ILE A 103 -3.60 11.50 24.07
C ILE A 103 -2.86 10.29 24.66
N GLN A 104 -3.48 9.53 25.58
CA GLN A 104 -2.89 8.29 26.11
C GLN A 104 -2.92 7.12 25.11
N ASN A 105 -3.89 7.07 24.20
CA ASN A 105 -3.90 6.04 23.15
C ASN A 105 -3.03 6.38 21.94
N GLY A 106 -2.68 7.66 21.73
CA GLY A 106 -1.81 8.09 20.65
C GLY A 106 -0.38 7.53 20.75
N PHE A 107 0.14 7.37 21.98
CA PHE A 107 1.48 6.84 22.22
C PHE A 107 1.52 5.36 22.64
N ARG A 108 0.43 4.78 23.17
CA ARG A 108 0.40 3.33 23.50
C ARG A 108 0.31 2.40 22.28
N GLN A 109 -0.04 2.92 21.09
CA GLN A 109 -0.12 2.11 19.87
C GLN A 109 1.21 2.02 19.10
N THR A 110 2.21 2.85 19.41
CA THR A 110 3.49 2.84 18.69
C THR A 110 4.55 2.00 19.38
N PHE A 111 4.58 1.95 20.72
CA PHE A 111 5.54 1.13 21.46
C PHE A 111 4.96 0.54 22.75
N GLY A 112 4.38 -0.66 22.65
CA GLY A 112 4.38 -1.66 23.73
C GLY A 112 3.16 -1.76 24.65
N ASN A 113 2.41 -2.85 24.52
CA ASN A 113 1.78 -3.53 25.65
C ASN A 113 2.22 -5.00 25.67
N ALA A 114 2.98 -5.40 26.69
CA ALA A 114 3.45 -6.76 26.91
C ALA A 114 2.26 -7.70 27.19
N GLY A 115 1.85 -8.45 26.19
CA GLY A 115 0.79 -9.45 26.36
C GLY A 115 0.41 -10.15 25.06
N GLY A 116 1.34 -10.94 24.50
CA GLY A 116 1.13 -12.10 23.61
C GLY A 116 0.32 -11.96 22.31
N GLU A 117 -0.47 -10.91 22.13
CA GLU A 117 -1.26 -10.66 20.93
C GLU A 117 -0.43 -9.85 19.93
N LYS A 118 -0.32 -10.33 18.68
CA LYS A 118 0.38 -9.63 17.61
C LYS A 118 -0.40 -8.36 17.24
N GLN A 119 -0.04 -7.20 17.81
CA GLN A 119 -0.78 -5.93 17.68
C GLN A 119 -0.42 -5.09 16.43
N TYR A 120 0.34 -5.63 15.49
CA TYR A 120 0.86 -4.84 14.36
C TYR A 120 -0.24 -4.32 13.42
N LEU A 121 -1.34 -5.05 13.29
CA LEU A 121 -2.42 -4.71 12.36
C LEU A 121 -3.11 -3.37 12.69
N THR A 122 -3.04 -2.89 13.94
CA THR A 122 -3.67 -1.61 14.36
C THR A 122 -2.77 -0.39 14.19
N THR A 123 -1.51 -0.57 13.78
CA THR A 123 -0.57 0.54 13.52
C THR A 123 -0.87 1.16 12.15
N VAL A 124 -0.76 2.49 12.06
CA VAL A 124 -0.94 3.25 10.81
C VAL A 124 0.42 3.42 10.13
N ILE A 125 0.49 3.17 8.83
CA ILE A 125 1.67 3.50 8.02
C ILE A 125 1.67 5.02 7.79
N PRO A 126 2.70 5.76 8.22
CA PRO A 126 2.78 7.18 7.95
C PRO A 126 2.83 7.44 6.44
N TYR A 127 2.11 8.46 5.96
CA TYR A 127 2.11 8.83 4.55
C TYR A 127 2.11 10.35 4.43
N GLU A 128 3.09 10.88 3.70
CA GLU A 128 3.13 12.29 3.35
C GLU A 128 2.52 12.47 1.96
N LYS A 129 1.48 13.31 1.87
CA LYS A 129 0.86 13.64 0.60
C LYS A 129 1.73 14.64 -0.16
N LYS A 130 2.64 14.13 -0.98
CA LYS A 130 3.43 14.93 -1.93
C LYS A 130 2.56 15.38 -3.13
N ASN A 131 3.05 16.36 -3.89
CA ASN A 131 2.41 16.80 -5.14
C ASN A 131 2.66 15.77 -6.25
N GLY A 132 1.89 14.69 -6.26
CA GLY A 132 1.98 13.63 -7.26
C GLY A 132 1.64 12.26 -6.69
N PRO A 133 1.47 11.25 -7.56
CA PRO A 133 1.40 9.86 -7.11
C PRO A 133 2.74 9.41 -6.50
N PRO A 134 2.75 8.40 -5.61
CA PRO A 134 3.99 7.81 -5.10
C PRO A 134 4.84 7.22 -6.23
N SER A 135 6.17 7.23 -6.06
CA SER A 135 7.10 6.57 -6.98
C SER A 135 6.93 5.04 -6.95
N VAL A 136 7.46 4.34 -7.96
CA VAL A 136 7.41 2.87 -8.02
C VAL A 136 8.19 2.26 -6.86
N GLU A 137 9.31 2.87 -6.48
CA GLU A 137 10.16 2.47 -5.35
C GLU A 137 9.42 2.63 -4.01
N ASP A 138 8.70 3.75 -3.84
CA ASP A 138 7.86 3.98 -2.66
C ASP A 138 6.75 2.94 -2.60
N LEU A 139 6.07 2.65 -3.72
CA LEU A 139 5.03 1.63 -3.80
C LEU A 139 5.55 0.24 -3.47
N GLN A 140 6.75 -0.13 -3.92
CA GLN A 140 7.39 -1.40 -3.54
C GLN A 140 7.67 -1.48 -2.04
N THR A 141 8.16 -0.39 -1.44
CA THR A 141 8.43 -0.33 0.00
C THR A 141 7.14 -0.45 0.81
N LEU A 142 6.11 0.30 0.42
CA LEU A 142 4.78 0.21 1.03
C LEU A 142 4.17 -1.19 0.84
N THR A 143 4.35 -1.81 -0.32
CA THR A 143 3.89 -3.18 -0.60
C THR A 143 4.56 -4.21 0.33
N LYS A 144 5.86 -4.06 0.60
CA LYS A 144 6.58 -4.92 1.56
C LYS A 144 6.05 -4.77 2.98
N ILE A 145 5.77 -3.54 3.42
CA ILE A 145 5.17 -3.27 4.74
C ILE A 145 3.77 -3.89 4.81
N LEU A 146 2.93 -3.67 3.80
CA LEU A 146 1.57 -4.21 3.76
C LEU A 146 1.56 -5.75 3.77
N HIS A 147 2.45 -6.41 3.04
CA HIS A 147 2.61 -7.87 3.13
C HIS A 147 3.04 -8.31 4.53
N ALA A 148 4.02 -7.63 5.13
CA ALA A 148 4.45 -7.94 6.49
C ALA A 148 3.31 -7.77 7.51
N MET A 149 2.44 -6.77 7.33
CA MET A 149 1.24 -6.58 8.15
C MET A 149 0.18 -7.65 7.89
N LYS A 150 -0.06 -8.01 6.63
CA LYS A 150 -0.97 -9.10 6.25
C LYS A 150 -0.58 -10.41 6.93
N GLU A 151 0.71 -10.74 6.95
CA GLU A 151 1.24 -11.99 7.51
C GLU A 151 1.54 -11.93 9.02
N ASP A 152 1.17 -10.83 9.71
CA ASP A 152 1.52 -10.58 11.12
C ASP A 152 3.01 -10.82 11.43
N SER A 153 3.87 -10.36 10.52
CA SER A 153 5.32 -10.52 10.58
C SER A 153 5.95 -9.62 11.63
N GLU A 154 6.91 -10.15 12.39
CA GLU A 154 7.70 -9.36 13.36
C GLU A 154 8.63 -8.34 12.69
N LYS A 155 8.74 -8.35 11.36
CA LYS A 155 9.53 -7.38 10.58
C LYS A 155 8.82 -6.05 10.37
N VAL A 156 7.53 -5.94 10.70
CA VAL A 156 6.76 -4.68 10.50
C VAL A 156 7.44 -3.47 11.17
N PRO A 157 7.89 -3.53 12.45
CA PRO A 157 8.51 -2.38 13.10
C PRO A 157 9.80 -1.91 12.42
N SER A 158 10.65 -2.84 11.97
CA SER A 158 11.89 -2.48 11.27
C SER A 158 11.61 -1.89 9.89
N LEU A 159 10.69 -2.49 9.12
CA LEU A 159 10.29 -1.97 7.80
C LEU A 159 9.67 -0.57 7.89
N LEU A 160 8.84 -0.30 8.90
CA LEU A 160 8.28 1.04 9.15
C LEU A 160 9.36 2.05 9.51
N THR A 161 10.30 1.66 10.38
CA THR A 161 11.41 2.53 10.79
C THR A 161 12.27 2.90 9.58
N ASP A 162 12.65 1.91 8.77
CA ASP A 162 13.42 2.11 7.55
C ASP A 162 12.70 3.05 6.58
N TYR A 163 11.39 2.86 6.37
CA TYR A 163 10.61 3.72 5.50
C TYR A 163 10.55 5.17 6.00
N ILE A 164 10.34 5.38 7.30
CA ILE A 164 10.32 6.73 7.88
C ILE A 164 11.67 7.42 7.66
N LEU A 165 12.77 6.73 8.00
CA LEU A 165 14.12 7.32 7.92
C LEU A 165 14.59 7.53 6.48
N LYS A 166 14.23 6.64 5.55
CA LYS A 166 14.74 6.71 4.16
C LYS A 166 13.84 7.50 3.21
N VAL A 167 12.52 7.51 3.43
CA VAL A 167 11.55 8.08 2.49
C VAL A 167 10.92 9.37 3.02
N LEU A 168 10.57 9.42 4.30
CA LEU A 168 9.89 10.58 4.89
C LEU A 168 10.85 11.60 5.50
N CYS A 169 11.98 11.14 6.05
CA CYS A 169 12.99 11.99 6.67
C CYS A 169 14.41 11.68 6.12
N PRO A 170 14.62 11.75 4.79
CA PRO A 170 15.95 11.52 4.23
C PRO A 170 16.95 12.50 4.83
N THR A 171 18.11 11.97 5.25
CA THR A 171 19.22 12.75 5.82
C THR A 171 20.13 13.29 4.73
#